data_AF-A0AAV7SFP8-F1
#
_entry.id   AF-A0AAV7SFP8-F1
#
_cell.length_a   1.000
_cell.length_b   1.000
_cell.length_c   1.000
_cell.angle_alpha   90.00
_cell.angle_beta   90.00
_cell.angle_gamma   90.00
#
_symmetry.space_group_name_H-M   'P 1'
#
loop_
_entity.id
_entity.type
_entity.pdbx_description
1 polymer ?
#
loop_
_entity_poly.entity_id
_entity_poly.type
_entity_poly.pdbx_seq_one_letter_code
_entity_poly.pdbx_strand_id
1 'polypeptide(L)'
;MGKTDTNQAKLQLDRRKTSSPAGDGLELGTEKVPDVASGEEQDLRQILVAMQHSLTQINRKIDSLSYRMDRMTERLDKHAERLDQSDMRVSEVEDGQTELATSQVKQNKELSSLRLKVDDLEACSQKNNLHIVGIAESTVIDNMEGLIEQLLVQLLGRATFSDLFIVERAHRSLAARPPP
;
A
#
# COMPACT_ATOMS: atom_id res chain seq x y z
N MET A 1 -31.54 40.89 17.00
CA MET A 1 -31.85 39.62 17.69
C MET A 1 -30.57 39.16 18.37
N GLY A 2 -30.43 38.91 19.68
CA GLY A 2 -31.05 39.42 20.90
C GLY A 2 -29.90 39.32 21.92
N LYS A 3 -29.58 40.41 22.61
CA LYS A 3 -28.44 40.51 23.54
C LYS A 3 -28.82 39.86 24.87
N THR A 4 -27.85 39.17 25.45
CA THR A 4 -27.88 38.57 26.79
C THR A 4 -27.75 39.65 27.86
N ASP A 5 -28.77 39.81 28.72
CA ASP A 5 -28.68 40.65 29.91
C ASP A 5 -28.60 39.78 31.16
N THR A 6 -27.44 39.89 31.81
CA THR A 6 -27.12 39.39 33.15
C THR A 6 -27.66 40.38 34.16
N ASN A 7 -28.48 39.97 35.12
CA ASN A 7 -28.84 40.82 36.26
C ASN A 7 -28.61 40.10 37.59
N GLN A 8 -27.63 40.62 38.32
CA GLN A 8 -27.33 40.36 39.72
C GLN A 8 -28.35 41.11 40.60
N ALA A 9 -28.77 40.51 41.71
CA ALA A 9 -29.33 41.24 42.84
C ALA A 9 -28.79 40.64 44.15
N LYS A 10 -27.87 41.37 44.79
CA LYS A 10 -27.46 41.22 46.19
C LYS A 10 -28.50 41.91 47.07
N LEU A 11 -28.93 41.27 48.15
CA LEU A 11 -29.53 41.97 49.29
C LEU A 11 -28.83 41.49 50.58
N GLN A 12 -28.05 42.39 51.18
CA GLN A 12 -27.64 42.32 52.58
C GLN A 12 -28.66 43.13 53.40
N LEU A 13 -29.08 42.62 54.55
CA LEU A 13 -29.47 43.48 55.66
C LEU A 13 -29.00 42.86 56.98
N ASP A 14 -28.40 43.71 57.78
CA ASP A 14 -27.59 43.43 58.94
C ASP A 14 -28.30 43.94 60.22
N ARG A 15 -27.95 43.34 61.37
CA ARG A 15 -28.15 43.78 62.76
C ARG A 15 -29.58 43.80 63.38
N ARG A 16 -29.74 43.06 64.48
CA ARG A 16 -29.67 43.62 65.85
C ARG A 16 -29.55 42.54 66.94
N LYS A 17 -28.89 42.98 68.02
CA LYS A 17 -28.32 42.28 69.17
C LYS A 17 -29.34 42.05 70.31
N THR A 18 -29.04 40.99 71.09
CA THR A 18 -29.10 40.86 72.57
C THR A 18 -30.42 41.11 73.32
N SER A 19 -30.91 40.11 74.06
CA SER A 19 -30.73 39.99 75.52
C SER A 19 -31.60 38.86 76.06
N SER A 20 -30.98 37.89 76.74
CA SER A 20 -31.65 36.90 77.59
C SER A 20 -31.47 37.33 79.05
N PRO A 21 -32.48 37.23 79.91
CA PRO A 21 -32.27 37.07 81.33
C PRO A 21 -32.48 35.60 81.73
N ALA A 22 -31.61 35.15 82.62
CA ALA A 22 -31.69 33.90 83.34
C ALA A 22 -32.98 33.82 84.19
N GLY A 23 -33.54 32.61 84.26
CA GLY A 23 -34.63 32.25 85.16
C GLY A 23 -34.52 30.76 85.45
N ASP A 24 -33.99 30.48 86.64
CA ASP A 24 -33.75 29.18 87.25
C ASP A 24 -35.07 28.58 87.80
N GLY A 25 -35.24 27.25 87.80
CA GLY A 25 -36.30 26.60 88.58
C GLY A 25 -36.94 25.31 88.03
N LEU A 26 -36.47 24.19 88.58
CA LEU A 26 -37.27 23.04 89.10
C LEU A 26 -37.87 22.02 88.10
N GLU A 27 -37.04 21.01 87.84
CA GLU A 27 -37.29 19.55 87.95
C GLU A 27 -38.75 19.06 88.13
N LEU A 28 -39.21 18.22 87.19
CA LEU A 28 -40.08 17.07 87.47
C LEU A 28 -39.94 16.08 86.31
N GLY A 29 -39.24 14.98 86.59
CA GLY A 29 -38.97 13.92 85.64
C GLY A 29 -40.25 13.25 85.15
N THR A 30 -40.35 13.13 83.83
CA THR A 30 -41.16 12.12 83.16
C THR A 30 -40.22 11.27 82.31
N GLU A 31 -39.93 10.10 82.85
CA GLU A 31 -39.74 8.83 82.17
C GLU A 31 -39.17 8.87 80.74
N LYS A 32 -37.86 8.64 80.65
CA LYS A 32 -37.10 8.46 79.41
C LYS A 32 -37.55 7.15 78.74
N VAL A 33 -38.55 7.23 77.88
CA VAL A 33 -38.81 6.20 76.85
C VAL A 33 -37.53 6.09 76.00
N PRO A 34 -36.99 4.88 75.76
CA PRO A 34 -35.75 4.73 75.04
C PRO A 34 -35.90 5.24 73.59
N ASP A 35 -34.92 6.03 73.18
CA ASP A 35 -34.76 6.72 71.90
C ASP A 35 -34.42 5.76 70.74
N VAL A 36 -35.24 4.70 70.58
CA VAL A 36 -35.00 3.66 69.56
C VAL A 36 -35.49 4.11 68.17
N ALA A 37 -36.49 4.99 68.12
CA ALA A 37 -37.07 5.48 66.86
C ALA A 37 -36.16 6.45 66.08
N SER A 38 -35.24 7.17 66.75
CA SER A 38 -34.33 8.10 66.07
C SER A 38 -33.15 7.41 65.38
N GLY A 39 -32.70 6.27 65.91
CA GLY A 39 -31.62 5.46 65.32
C GLY A 39 -32.03 4.82 63.99
N GLU A 40 -33.23 4.24 63.92
CA GLU A 40 -33.76 3.65 62.68
C GLU A 40 -33.98 4.72 61.60
N GLU A 41 -34.42 5.93 61.99
CA GLU A 41 -34.62 7.04 61.06
C GLU A 41 -33.28 7.60 60.54
N GLN A 42 -32.23 7.59 61.36
CA GLN A 42 -30.86 7.96 60.95
C GLN A 42 -30.26 6.93 59.98
N ASP A 43 -30.44 5.63 60.23
CA ASP A 43 -29.97 4.57 59.32
C ASP A 43 -30.68 4.61 57.96
N LEU A 44 -32.00 4.83 57.93
CA LEU A 44 -32.75 5.00 56.69
C LEU A 44 -32.27 6.21 55.87
N ARG A 45 -31.95 7.33 56.55
CA ARG A 45 -31.36 8.51 55.89
C ARG A 45 -29.98 8.22 55.34
N GLN A 46 -29.15 7.47 56.08
CA GLN A 46 -27.81 7.07 55.65
C GLN A 46 -27.86 6.18 54.39
N ILE A 47 -28.79 5.23 54.36
CA ILE A 47 -29.05 4.35 53.21
C ILE A 47 -29.51 5.16 51.99
N LEU A 48 -30.40 6.13 52.16
CA LEU A 48 -30.88 6.99 51.07
C LEU A 48 -29.75 7.85 50.48
N VAL A 49 -28.89 8.41 51.34
CA VAL A 49 -27.69 9.15 50.90
C VAL A 49 -26.72 8.23 50.15
N ALA A 50 -26.51 7.00 50.63
CA ALA A 50 -25.65 6.03 49.95
C ALA A 50 -26.20 5.62 48.57
N MET A 51 -27.52 5.40 48.46
CA MET A 51 -28.19 5.16 47.17
C MET A 51 -28.04 6.33 46.22
N GLN A 52 -28.25 7.56 46.71
CA GLN A 52 -28.11 8.76 45.87
C GLN A 52 -26.67 8.95 45.40
N HIS A 53 -25.69 8.72 46.27
CA HIS A 53 -24.28 8.69 45.87
C HIS A 53 -24.03 7.62 44.79
N SER A 54 -24.50 6.39 44.98
CA SER A 54 -24.36 5.31 44.00
C SER A 54 -24.95 5.68 42.63
N LEU A 55 -26.15 6.25 42.59
CA LEU A 55 -26.79 6.75 41.36
C LEU A 55 -25.94 7.82 40.67
N THR A 56 -25.36 8.77 41.41
CA THR A 56 -24.46 9.76 40.79
C THR A 56 -23.20 9.12 40.20
N GLN A 57 -22.65 8.08 40.84
CA GLN A 57 -21.49 7.36 40.31
C GLN A 57 -21.83 6.55 39.07
N ILE A 58 -23.01 5.93 39.03
CA ILE A 58 -23.50 5.21 37.86
C ILE A 58 -23.68 6.18 36.68
N ASN A 59 -24.33 7.34 36.90
CA ASN A 59 -24.50 8.34 35.85
C ASN A 59 -23.16 8.81 35.27
N ARG A 60 -22.16 9.10 36.12
CA ARG A 60 -20.81 9.46 35.64
C ARG A 60 -20.16 8.36 34.79
N LYS A 61 -20.35 7.10 35.16
CA LYS A 61 -19.82 5.96 34.38
C LYS A 61 -20.56 5.81 33.06
N ILE A 62 -21.87 6.03 33.02
CA ILE A 62 -22.67 6.03 31.78
C ILE A 62 -22.18 7.15 30.86
N ASP A 63 -22.01 8.37 31.36
CA ASP A 63 -21.51 9.50 30.57
C ASP A 63 -20.11 9.21 29.99
N SER A 64 -19.23 8.61 30.81
CA SER A 64 -17.90 8.20 30.36
C SER A 64 -17.94 7.09 29.30
N LEU A 65 -18.86 6.13 29.42
CA LEU A 65 -19.05 5.09 28.42
C LEU A 65 -19.61 5.66 27.12
N SER A 66 -20.61 6.55 27.19
CA SER A 66 -21.15 7.24 26.02
C SER A 66 -20.05 8.00 25.27
N TYR A 67 -19.24 8.80 25.98
CA TYR A 67 -18.12 9.51 25.36
C TYR A 67 -17.11 8.56 24.68
N ARG A 68 -16.83 7.42 25.31
CA ARG A 68 -15.94 6.40 24.73
C ARG A 68 -16.56 5.72 23.51
N MET A 69 -17.87 5.49 23.49
CA MET A 69 -18.59 4.95 22.34
C MET A 69 -18.57 5.94 21.18
N ASP A 70 -18.88 7.22 21.41
CA ASP A 70 -18.85 8.26 20.37
C ASP A 70 -17.48 8.34 19.69
N ARG A 71 -16.42 8.32 20.51
CA ARG A 71 -15.04 8.31 20.01
C ARG A 71 -14.68 7.03 19.25
N MET A 72 -15.28 5.90 19.61
CA MET A 72 -15.08 4.63 18.90
C MET A 72 -15.79 4.67 17.55
N THR A 73 -17.02 5.18 17.48
CA THR A 73 -17.76 5.40 16.24
C THR A 73 -16.97 6.31 15.29
N GLU A 74 -16.47 7.45 15.77
CA GLU A 74 -15.66 8.36 14.96
C GLU A 74 -14.39 7.69 14.40
N ARG A 75 -13.75 6.81 15.18
CA ARG A 75 -12.58 6.04 14.71
C ARG A 75 -12.97 5.00 13.67
N LEU A 76 -14.11 4.34 13.82
CA LEU A 76 -14.61 3.37 12.85
C LEU A 76 -14.96 4.05 11.53
N ASP A 77 -15.58 5.23 11.55
CA ASP A 77 -15.88 6.01 10.35
C ASP A 77 -14.60 6.38 9.59
N LYS A 78 -13.57 6.85 10.30
CA LYS A 78 -12.24 7.12 9.71
C LYS A 78 -11.56 5.87 9.16
N HIS A 79 -11.79 4.71 9.77
CA HIS A 79 -11.26 3.45 9.27
C HIS A 79 -12.00 2.97 8.03
N ALA A 80 -13.32 3.15 7.96
CA ALA A 80 -14.12 2.86 6.77
C ALA A 80 -13.68 3.71 5.59
N GLU A 81 -13.52 5.03 5.78
CA GLU A 81 -13.05 5.93 4.71
C GLU A 81 -11.66 5.54 4.19
N ARG A 82 -10.74 5.16 5.10
CA ARG A 82 -9.40 4.72 4.71
C ARG A 82 -9.41 3.36 3.99
N LEU A 83 -10.35 2.48 4.32
CA LEU A 83 -10.54 1.21 3.62
C LEU A 83 -11.04 1.46 2.20
N ASP A 84 -12.07 2.30 2.04
CA ASP A 84 -12.59 2.66 0.71
C ASP A 84 -11.49 3.26 -0.19
N GLN A 85 -10.69 4.18 0.35
CA GLN A 85 -9.54 4.75 -0.37
C GLN A 85 -8.48 3.70 -0.71
N SER A 86 -8.26 2.72 0.16
CA SER A 86 -7.32 1.62 -0.08
C SER A 86 -7.84 0.72 -1.19
N ASP A 87 -9.12 0.36 -1.17
CA ASP A 87 -9.76 -0.50 -2.17
C ASP A 87 -9.75 0.16 -3.56
N MET A 88 -10.03 1.46 -3.63
CA MET A 88 -9.91 2.22 -4.88
C MET A 88 -8.48 2.17 -5.45
N ARG A 89 -7.47 2.40 -4.61
CA ARG A 89 -6.06 2.36 -5.04
C ARG A 89 -5.63 0.96 -5.46
N VAL A 90 -6.13 -0.08 -4.80
CA VAL A 90 -5.87 -1.48 -5.18
C VAL A 90 -6.50 -1.75 -6.56
N SER A 91 -7.75 -1.35 -6.78
CA SER A 91 -8.42 -1.50 -8.08
C SER A 91 -7.64 -0.81 -9.21
N GLU A 92 -7.18 0.43 -9.00
CA GLU A 92 -6.38 1.16 -9.99
C GLU A 92 -5.05 0.46 -10.31
N VAL A 93 -4.40 -0.11 -9.29
CA VAL A 93 -3.14 -0.86 -9.45
C VAL A 93 -3.39 -2.17 -10.19
N GLU A 94 -4.45 -2.89 -9.86
CA GLU A 94 -4.85 -4.13 -10.54
C GLU A 94 -5.13 -3.86 -12.02
N ASP A 95 -5.92 -2.82 -12.32
CA ASP A 95 -6.22 -2.42 -13.70
C ASP A 95 -4.93 -2.07 -14.48
N GLY A 96 -4.06 -1.23 -13.90
CA GLY A 96 -2.77 -0.89 -14.51
C GLY A 96 -1.85 -2.09 -14.72
N GLN A 97 -1.87 -3.06 -13.80
CA GLN A 97 -1.11 -4.30 -13.93
C GLN A 97 -1.65 -5.16 -15.08
N THR A 98 -2.97 -5.25 -15.25
CA THR A 98 -3.55 -5.99 -16.39
C THR A 98 -3.18 -5.34 -17.72
N GLU A 99 -3.27 -4.01 -17.83
CA GLU A 99 -2.90 -3.27 -19.03
C GLU A 99 -1.42 -3.51 -19.39
N LEU A 100 -0.52 -3.36 -18.41
CA LEU A 100 0.90 -3.59 -18.59
C LEU A 100 1.20 -5.03 -19.05
N ALA A 101 0.56 -6.02 -18.44
CA ALA A 101 0.69 -7.42 -18.83
C ALA A 101 0.25 -7.65 -20.29
N THR A 102 -0.87 -7.04 -20.71
CA THR A 102 -1.32 -7.16 -22.10
C THR A 102 -0.34 -6.51 -23.08
N SER A 103 0.23 -5.35 -22.73
CA SER A 103 1.24 -4.65 -23.53
C SER A 103 2.51 -5.48 -23.68
N GLN A 104 2.98 -6.08 -22.59
CA GLN A 104 4.16 -6.95 -22.58
C GLN A 104 3.96 -8.17 -23.51
N VAL A 105 2.78 -8.78 -23.50
CA VAL A 105 2.47 -9.90 -24.42
C VAL A 105 2.50 -9.44 -25.88
N LYS A 106 1.96 -8.26 -26.20
CA LYS A 106 2.01 -7.70 -27.57
C LYS A 106 3.45 -7.46 -28.02
N GLN A 107 4.24 -6.77 -27.19
CA GLN A 107 5.64 -6.49 -27.48
C GLN A 107 6.48 -7.76 -27.66
N ASN A 108 6.26 -8.79 -26.84
CA ASN A 108 6.95 -10.07 -26.99
C ASN A 108 6.62 -10.78 -28.31
N LYS A 109 5.36 -10.68 -28.77
CA LYS A 109 4.96 -11.22 -30.08
C LYS A 109 5.63 -10.46 -31.23
N GLU A 110 5.66 -9.14 -31.15
CA GLU A 110 6.33 -8.29 -32.15
C GLU A 110 7.83 -8.59 -32.21
N LEU A 111 8.50 -8.68 -31.06
CA LEU A 111 9.91 -9.06 -30.97
C LEU A 111 10.17 -10.45 -31.56
N SER A 112 9.30 -11.42 -31.29
CA SER A 112 9.42 -12.77 -31.88
C SER A 112 9.28 -12.73 -33.40
N SER A 113 8.29 -12.01 -33.92
CA SER A 113 8.09 -11.83 -35.36
C SER A 113 9.28 -11.12 -36.01
N LEU A 114 9.84 -10.10 -35.35
CA LEU A 114 10.98 -9.36 -35.87
C LEU A 114 12.24 -10.24 -35.89
N ARG A 115 12.47 -11.04 -34.85
CA ARG A 115 13.58 -12.01 -34.80
C ARG A 115 13.50 -13.01 -35.95
N LEU A 116 12.34 -13.63 -36.14
CA LEU A 116 12.13 -14.54 -37.28
C LEU A 116 12.39 -13.86 -38.62
N LYS A 117 12.02 -12.58 -38.75
CA LYS A 117 12.28 -11.85 -40.00
C LYS A 117 13.75 -11.52 -40.20
N VAL A 118 14.48 -11.20 -39.12
CA VAL A 118 15.93 -10.99 -39.17
C VAL A 118 16.64 -12.30 -39.56
N ASP A 119 16.26 -13.42 -38.95
CA ASP A 119 16.84 -14.73 -39.27
C ASP A 119 16.59 -15.11 -40.75
N ASP A 120 15.38 -14.87 -41.25
CA ASP A 120 15.04 -15.08 -42.67
C ASP A 120 15.86 -14.18 -43.60
N LEU A 121 16.04 -12.90 -43.25
CA LEU A 121 16.86 -11.96 -44.03
C LEU A 121 18.34 -12.34 -44.00
N GLU A 122 18.86 -12.76 -42.84
CA GLU A 122 20.24 -13.22 -42.71
C GLU A 122 20.47 -14.47 -43.56
N ALA A 123 19.57 -15.45 -43.46
CA ALA A 123 19.62 -16.64 -44.29
C ALA A 123 19.57 -16.28 -45.78
N CYS A 124 18.64 -15.41 -46.19
CA CYS A 124 18.54 -14.96 -47.58
C CYS A 124 19.79 -14.22 -48.06
N SER A 125 20.37 -13.37 -47.22
CA SER A 125 21.59 -12.63 -47.55
C SER A 125 22.81 -13.53 -47.69
N GLN A 126 22.85 -14.68 -47.01
CA GLN A 126 23.98 -15.60 -47.03
C GLN A 126 23.77 -16.80 -47.95
N LYS A 127 22.58 -16.97 -48.57
CA LYS A 127 22.25 -18.12 -49.45
C LYS A 127 23.26 -18.40 -50.56
N ASN A 128 23.88 -17.36 -51.10
CA ASN A 128 24.84 -17.47 -52.20
C ASN A 128 26.30 -17.46 -51.72
N ASN A 129 26.54 -17.38 -50.40
CA ASN A 129 27.88 -17.39 -49.83
C ASN A 129 28.28 -18.83 -49.54
N LEU A 130 29.43 -19.25 -50.07
CA LEU A 130 30.03 -20.55 -49.78
C LEU A 130 31.19 -20.40 -48.80
N HIS A 131 31.20 -21.21 -47.75
CA HIS A 131 32.31 -21.30 -46.80
C HIS A 131 33.16 -22.54 -47.09
N ILE A 132 34.39 -22.33 -47.56
CA ILE A 132 35.34 -23.41 -47.83
C ILE A 132 36.41 -23.42 -46.74
N VAL A 133 36.55 -24.55 -46.05
CA VAL A 133 37.47 -24.74 -44.92
C VAL A 133 38.56 -25.75 -45.30
N GLY A 134 39.76 -25.61 -44.75
CA GLY A 134 40.88 -26.53 -44.99
C GLY A 134 41.80 -26.14 -46.15
N ILE A 135 41.67 -24.93 -46.70
CA ILE A 135 42.61 -24.39 -47.68
C ILE A 135 43.85 -23.84 -46.96
N ALA A 136 45.03 -24.35 -47.30
CA ALA A 136 46.29 -23.87 -46.75
C ALA A 136 46.48 -22.34 -46.93
N GLU A 137 46.98 -21.67 -45.90
CA GLU A 137 47.18 -20.21 -45.91
C GLU A 137 48.43 -19.78 -46.69
N SER A 138 49.35 -20.70 -46.98
CA SER A 138 50.62 -20.41 -47.68
C SER A 138 50.46 -20.06 -49.16
N THR A 139 49.27 -20.27 -49.73
CA THR A 139 48.94 -19.85 -51.10
C THR A 139 48.63 -18.35 -51.08
N VAL A 140 49.68 -17.53 -51.16
CA VAL A 140 49.59 -16.08 -51.37
C VAL A 140 49.25 -15.89 -52.84
N ILE A 141 47.97 -15.80 -53.14
CA ILE A 141 47.49 -15.46 -54.48
C ILE A 141 46.71 -14.15 -54.33
N ASP A 142 47.18 -13.11 -55.02
CA ASP A 142 46.56 -11.77 -55.04
C ASP A 142 45.16 -11.77 -55.67
N ASN A 143 44.80 -12.85 -56.38
CA ASN A 143 43.50 -13.09 -57.00
C ASN A 143 42.82 -14.32 -56.40
N MET A 144 42.02 -14.11 -55.34
CA MET A 144 41.30 -15.19 -54.66
C MET A 144 40.17 -15.76 -55.51
N GLU A 145 39.54 -14.94 -56.34
CA GLU A 145 38.44 -15.33 -57.22
C GLU A 145 38.92 -16.40 -58.22
N GLY A 146 40.04 -16.14 -58.90
CA GLY A 146 40.62 -17.08 -59.87
C GLY A 146 41.09 -18.40 -59.23
N LEU A 147 41.55 -18.37 -57.97
CA LEU A 147 41.88 -19.59 -57.22
C LEU A 147 40.63 -20.44 -57.00
N ILE A 148 39.54 -19.83 -56.53
CA ILE A 148 38.28 -20.54 -56.28
C ILE A 148 37.69 -21.08 -57.57
N GLU A 149 37.74 -20.32 -58.67
CA GLU A 149 37.29 -20.80 -59.98
C GLU A 149 38.05 -22.07 -60.42
N GLN A 150 39.38 -22.04 -60.36
CA GLN A 150 40.21 -23.19 -60.72
C GLN A 150 39.94 -24.38 -59.78
N LEU A 151 39.82 -24.13 -58.48
CA LEU A 151 39.56 -25.16 -57.47
C LEU A 151 38.22 -25.86 -57.71
N LEU A 152 37.15 -25.09 -57.94
CA LEU A 152 35.81 -25.66 -58.19
C LEU A 152 35.78 -26.45 -59.50
N VAL A 153 36.38 -25.91 -60.57
CA VAL A 153 36.50 -26.62 -61.86
C VAL A 153 37.32 -27.90 -61.72
N GLN A 154 38.39 -27.89 -60.92
CA GLN A 154 39.23 -29.07 -60.67
C GLN A 154 38.50 -30.14 -59.85
N LEU A 155 37.77 -29.75 -58.80
CA LEU A 155 37.08 -30.69 -57.90
C LEU A 155 35.81 -31.28 -58.50
N LEU A 156 35.01 -30.46 -59.19
CA LEU A 156 33.68 -30.84 -59.68
C LEU A 156 33.63 -31.09 -61.20
N GLY A 157 34.74 -30.82 -61.90
CA GLY A 157 34.93 -31.07 -63.32
C GLY A 157 34.45 -29.94 -64.24
N ARG A 158 35.15 -29.76 -65.36
CA ARG A 158 34.83 -28.76 -66.40
C ARG A 158 33.43 -28.94 -66.99
N ALA A 159 32.95 -30.17 -67.14
CA ALA A 159 31.62 -30.44 -67.69
C ALA A 159 30.48 -29.81 -66.86
N THR A 160 30.71 -29.57 -65.57
CA THR A 160 29.71 -29.05 -64.62
C THR A 160 29.76 -27.52 -64.48
N PHE A 161 30.94 -26.91 -64.63
CA PHE A 161 31.19 -25.53 -64.16
C PHE A 161 31.79 -24.56 -65.19
N SER A 162 32.07 -24.97 -66.43
CA SER A 162 32.91 -24.16 -67.34
C SER A 162 32.44 -22.71 -67.56
N ASP A 163 31.13 -22.45 -67.64
CA ASP A 163 30.57 -21.08 -67.85
C ASP A 163 29.35 -20.74 -66.97
N LEU A 164 29.05 -21.55 -65.95
CA LEU A 164 27.74 -21.55 -65.25
C LEU A 164 27.67 -20.71 -63.97
N PHE A 165 28.78 -20.14 -63.50
CA PHE A 165 28.82 -19.39 -62.24
C PHE A 165 29.72 -18.17 -62.33
N ILE A 166 29.38 -17.13 -61.56
CA ILE A 166 30.15 -15.90 -61.43
C ILE A 166 30.51 -15.76 -59.96
N VAL A 167 31.80 -15.56 -59.66
CA VAL A 167 32.25 -15.27 -58.30
C VAL A 167 32.23 -13.74 -58.13
N GLU A 168 31.27 -13.22 -57.37
CA GLU A 168 31.18 -11.78 -57.10
C GLU A 168 32.30 -11.27 -56.20
N ARG A 169 32.69 -12.07 -55.20
CA ARG A 169 33.74 -11.74 -54.22
C ARG A 169 34.29 -12.98 -53.55
N ALA A 170 35.62 -13.10 -53.47
CA ALA A 170 36.28 -14.15 -52.69
C ALA A 170 37.25 -13.54 -51.68
N HIS A 171 37.17 -13.96 -50.42
CA HIS A 171 38.07 -13.49 -49.38
C HIS A 171 38.24 -14.56 -48.30
N ARG A 172 39.36 -14.49 -47.57
CA ARG A 172 39.53 -15.26 -46.33
C ARG A 172 38.67 -14.62 -45.24
N SER A 173 38.23 -15.42 -44.27
CA SER A 173 37.57 -14.87 -43.08
C SER A 173 38.52 -13.90 -42.37
N LEU A 174 37.99 -12.83 -41.77
CA LEU A 174 38.76 -11.87 -40.98
C LEU A 174 39.24 -12.44 -39.63
N ALA A 175 39.08 -13.75 -39.42
CA ALA A 175 39.47 -14.43 -38.19
C ALA A 175 41.00 -14.58 -38.14
N ALA A 176 41.56 -14.53 -36.92
CA ALA A 176 42.97 -14.82 -36.73
C ALA A 176 43.29 -16.26 -37.17
N ARG A 177 44.51 -16.46 -37.68
CA ARG A 177 45.04 -17.77 -38.05
C ARG A 177 44.82 -18.77 -36.90
N PRO A 178 44.16 -19.91 -37.14
CA PRO A 178 43.97 -20.91 -36.09
C PRO A 178 45.33 -21.43 -35.60
N PRO A 179 45.46 -21.74 -34.30
CA PRO A 179 46.70 -22.30 -33.76
C PRO A 179 47.05 -23.64 -34.43
N PRO A 180 48.35 -23.97 -34.54
CA PRO A 180 48.82 -25.21 -35.15
C PRO A 180 48.38 -26.46 -34.39
#